data_AF-A0A3S0VAU9-F1
#
_entry.id   AF-A0A3S0VAU9-F1
#
_cell.length_a   1.000
_cell.length_b   1.000
_cell.length_c   1.000
_cell.angle_alpha   90.00
_cell.angle_beta   90.00
_cell.angle_gamma   90.00
#
_symmetry.space_group_name_H-M   'P 1'
#
loop_
_entity.id
_entity.type
_entity.pdbx_description
1 polymer ?
#
loop_
_entity_poly.entity_id
_entity_poly.type
_entity_poly.pdbx_seq_one_letter_code
_entity_poly.pdbx_strand_id
1 'polypeptide(L)'
;MKKFIILFLTLFCLSTAYGSKLSKFLNKLEAEEKAEQQRERQQDMNFSDFEFRFERRYTDSYGKRCREYEFRSRSNPYRHGQYTVCDDR
;
A
#
# COMPACT_ATOMS: atom_id res chain seq x y z
N MET A 1 -14.18 38.73 -38.39
CA MET A 1 -14.29 37.27 -38.58
C MET A 1 -12.92 36.56 -38.53
N LYS A 2 -11.99 36.80 -39.47
CA LYS A 2 -10.69 36.08 -39.55
C LYS A 2 -9.82 36.17 -38.27
N LYS A 3 -9.84 37.30 -37.57
CA LYS A 3 -9.09 37.52 -36.31
C LYS A 3 -9.57 36.65 -35.14
N PHE A 4 -10.87 36.35 -35.07
CA PHE A 4 -11.44 35.51 -34.02
C PHE A 4 -11.08 34.03 -34.22
N ILE A 5 -11.02 33.58 -35.47
CA ILE A 5 -10.62 32.20 -35.81
C ILE A 5 -9.18 31.93 -35.36
N ILE A 6 -8.28 32.89 -35.58
CA ILE A 6 -6.87 32.79 -35.16
C ILE A 6 -6.75 32.74 -33.64
N LEU A 7 -7.55 33.55 -32.92
CA LEU A 7 -7.58 33.57 -31.46
C LEU A 7 -8.04 32.23 -30.87
N PHE A 8 -9.07 31.60 -31.46
CA PHE A 8 -9.55 30.29 -31.01
C PHE A 8 -8.51 29.18 -31.25
N LEU A 9 -7.80 29.22 -32.37
CA LEU A 9 -6.73 28.27 -32.69
C LEU A 9 -5.56 28.35 -31.69
N THR A 10 -5.13 29.56 -31.32
CA THR A 10 -4.04 29.72 -30.34
C THR A 10 -4.44 29.27 -28.94
N LEU A 11 -5.67 29.56 -28.50
CA LEU A 11 -6.21 29.07 -27.22
C LEU A 11 -6.29 27.54 -27.16
N PHE A 12 -6.68 26.88 -28.25
CA PHE A 12 -6.72 25.41 -28.34
C PHE A 12 -5.31 24.77 -28.31
N CYS A 13 -4.34 25.38 -28.99
CA CYS A 13 -2.96 24.90 -28.95
C CYS A 13 -2.32 25.08 -27.57
N LEU A 14 -2.65 26.16 -26.86
CA LEU A 14 -2.18 26.37 -25.49
C LEU A 14 -2.79 25.34 -24.53
N SER A 15 -4.11 25.13 -24.56
CA SER A 15 -4.79 24.18 -23.65
C SER A 15 -4.30 22.74 -23.81
N THR A 16 -4.03 22.30 -25.04
CA THR A 16 -3.47 20.97 -25.33
C THR A 16 -2.03 20.82 -24.83
N ALA A 17 -1.21 21.85 -24.98
CA ALA A 17 0.16 21.87 -24.45
C ALA A 17 0.18 21.78 -22.91
N TYR A 18 -0.69 22.55 -22.22
CA TYR A 18 -0.81 22.49 -20.76
C TYR A 18 -1.40 21.15 -20.27
N GLY A 19 -2.42 20.62 -20.97
CA GLY A 19 -3.00 19.31 -20.67
C GLY A 19 -1.99 18.17 -20.77
N SER A 20 -1.08 18.22 -21.75
CA SER A 20 -0.02 17.21 -21.90
C SER A 20 0.97 17.20 -20.72
N LYS A 21 1.30 18.37 -20.15
CA LYS A 21 2.18 18.49 -19.00
C LYS A 21 1.49 18.01 -17.72
N LEU A 22 0.22 18.38 -17.54
CA LEU A 22 -0.58 17.92 -16.41
C LEU A 22 -0.75 16.39 -16.43
N SER A 23 -1.07 15.82 -17.59
CA SER A 23 -1.17 14.36 -17.76
C SER A 23 0.15 13.66 -17.43
N LYS A 24 1.29 14.15 -17.92
CA LYS A 24 2.61 13.59 -17.55
C LYS A 24 2.89 13.66 -16.05
N PHE A 25 2.52 14.77 -15.40
CA PHE A 25 2.69 14.93 -13.96
C PHE A 25 1.83 13.94 -13.16
N LEU A 26 0.55 13.82 -13.51
CA LEU A 26 -0.37 12.87 -12.87
C LEU A 26 0.09 11.42 -13.07
N ASN A 27 0.49 11.05 -14.29
CA ASN A 27 1.00 9.71 -14.58
C ASN A 27 2.27 9.39 -13.77
N LYS A 28 3.13 10.38 -13.53
CA LYS A 28 4.33 10.21 -12.72
C LYS A 28 3.97 9.97 -11.25
N LEU A 29 3.06 10.77 -10.69
CA LEU A 29 2.54 10.60 -9.33
C LEU A 29 1.92 9.22 -9.13
N GLU A 30 1.06 8.80 -10.06
CA GLU A 30 0.41 7.48 -10.00
C GLU A 30 1.44 6.34 -10.08
N ALA A 31 2.50 6.50 -10.89
CA ALA A 31 3.57 5.51 -10.98
C ALA A 31 4.40 5.41 -9.69
N GLU A 32 4.69 6.54 -9.04
CA GLU A 32 5.38 6.58 -7.75
C GLU A 32 4.54 5.92 -6.65
N GLU A 33 3.26 6.27 -6.56
CA GLU A 33 2.32 5.68 -5.59
C GLU A 33 2.18 4.16 -5.78
N LYS A 34 2.02 3.70 -7.03
CA LYS A 34 1.96 2.27 -7.34
C LYS A 34 3.25 1.54 -6.97
N ALA A 35 4.41 2.17 -7.17
CA ALA A 35 5.70 1.59 -6.83
C ALA A 35 5.86 1.46 -5.30
N GLU A 36 5.43 2.46 -4.53
CA GLU A 36 5.40 2.39 -3.06
C GLU A 36 4.47 1.28 -2.57
N GLN A 37 3.23 1.23 -3.05
CA GLN A 37 2.28 0.17 -2.70
C GLN A 37 2.76 -1.24 -3.09
N GLN A 38 3.54 -1.38 -4.18
CA GLN A 38 4.14 -2.65 -4.54
C GLN A 38 5.26 -3.06 -3.57
N ARG A 39 6.08 -2.11 -3.13
CA ARG A 39 7.14 -2.35 -2.14
C ARG A 39 6.56 -2.72 -0.78
N GLU A 40 5.52 -2.01 -0.34
CA GLU A 40 4.80 -2.34 0.90
C GLU A 40 4.23 -3.75 0.82
N ARG A 41 3.50 -4.09 -0.26
CA ARG A 41 2.98 -5.46 -0.44
C ARG A 41 4.06 -6.52 -0.46
N GLN A 42 5.21 -6.26 -1.08
CA GLN A 42 6.34 -7.20 -1.05
C GLN A 42 6.90 -7.39 0.36
N GLN A 43 6.95 -6.32 1.17
CA GLN A 43 7.38 -6.39 2.57
C GLN A 43 6.36 -7.11 3.46
N ASP A 44 5.06 -6.91 3.22
CA ASP A 44 3.98 -7.60 3.94
C ASP A 44 4.05 -9.12 3.78
N MET A 45 4.45 -9.57 2.59
CA MET A 45 4.60 -10.98 2.25
C MET A 45 5.90 -11.60 2.77
N ASN A 46 6.78 -10.81 3.41
CA ASN A 46 8.03 -11.32 3.95
C ASN A 46 7.86 -11.87 5.38
N PHE A 47 7.28 -13.06 5.49
CA PHE A 47 7.09 -13.72 6.79
C PHE A 47 8.40 -13.98 7.56
N SER A 48 9.55 -14.01 6.87
CA SER A 48 10.85 -14.20 7.50
C SER A 48 11.37 -12.97 8.27
N ASP A 49 10.78 -11.80 8.00
CA ASP A 49 11.11 -10.57 8.72
C ASP A 49 10.48 -10.51 10.12
N PHE A 50 9.47 -11.34 10.39
CA PHE A 50 8.81 -11.39 11.69
C PHE A 50 9.49 -12.35 12.65
N GLU A 51 9.75 -11.86 13.85
CA GLU A 51 10.17 -12.66 14.98
C GLU A 51 8.98 -12.94 15.88
N PHE A 52 8.67 -14.23 16.08
CA PHE A 52 7.57 -14.68 16.92
C PHE A 52 8.09 -15.18 18.25
N ARG A 53 7.57 -14.62 19.34
CA ARG A 53 7.82 -15.07 20.71
C ARG A 53 6.55 -15.70 21.26
N PHE A 54 6.68 -16.93 21.76
CA PHE A 54 5.58 -17.60 22.44
C PHE A 54 5.23 -16.87 23.75
N GLU A 55 3.95 -16.55 23.92
CA GLU A 55 3.42 -15.91 25.13
C GLU A 55 2.80 -16.96 26.06
N ARG A 56 1.73 -17.64 25.61
CA ARG A 56 0.98 -18.58 26.45
C ARG A 56 0.14 -19.59 25.66
N ARG A 57 -0.31 -20.62 26.38
CA ARG A 57 -1.35 -21.57 25.94
C ARG A 57 -2.60 -21.36 26.77
N TYR A 58 -3.76 -21.39 26.12
CA TYR A 58 -5.04 -21.31 26.80
C TYR A 58 -6.08 -22.16 26.06
N THR A 59 -7.16 -22.48 26.74
CA THR A 59 -8.34 -23.08 26.13
C THR A 59 -9.37 -21.98 25.95
N ASP A 60 -9.89 -21.80 24.74
CA ASP A 60 -10.91 -20.79 24.48
C ASP A 60 -12.27 -21.19 25.07
N SER A 61 -13.26 -20.30 24.96
CA SER A 61 -14.64 -20.55 25.43
C SER A 61 -15.34 -21.71 24.70
N TYR A 62 -14.82 -22.12 23.53
CA TYR A 62 -15.35 -23.22 22.74
C TYR A 62 -14.62 -24.55 23.02
N GLY A 63 -13.67 -24.56 23.96
CA GLY A 63 -12.88 -25.74 24.29
C GLY A 63 -11.69 -26.01 23.36
N LYS A 64 -11.39 -25.10 22.43
CA LYS A 64 -10.24 -25.22 21.52
C LYS A 64 -8.95 -24.88 22.25
N ARG A 65 -7.88 -25.62 21.96
CA ARG A 65 -6.54 -25.34 22.50
C ARG A 65 -5.87 -24.31 21.61
N CYS A 66 -5.57 -23.16 22.19
CA CYS A 66 -4.95 -22.03 21.50
C CYS A 66 -3.54 -21.75 22.05
N ARG A 67 -2.69 -21.22 21.16
CA ARG A 67 -1.33 -20.74 21.41
C ARG A 67 -1.26 -19.29 20.98
N GLU A 68 -0.81 -18.42 21.86
CA GLU A 68 -0.63 -17.00 21.59
C GLU A 68 0.85 -16.67 21.45
N TYR A 69 1.17 -15.86 20.46
CA TYR A 69 2.51 -15.39 20.14
C TYR A 69 2.49 -13.87 20.03
N GLU A 70 3.50 -13.20 20.60
CA GLU A 70 3.80 -11.82 20.25
C GLU A 70 4.72 -11.84 19.03
N PHE A 71 4.43 -11.04 18.00
CA PHE A 71 5.31 -10.89 16.85
C PHE A 71 5.80 -9.45 16.71
N ARG A 72 7.03 -9.31 16.18
CA ARG A 72 7.62 -8.01 15.84
C ARG A 72 8.37 -8.13 14.52
N SER A 73 8.21 -7.15 13.65
CA SER A 73 9.00 -7.02 12.44
C SER A 73 10.41 -6.54 12.78
N ARG A 74 11.41 -7.16 12.14
CA ARG A 74 12.82 -6.77 12.29
C ARG A 74 13.14 -5.52 11.48
N SER A 75 12.52 -5.37 10.31
CA SER A 75 12.72 -4.21 9.42
C SER A 75 11.91 -2.98 9.82
N ASN A 76 10.78 -3.15 10.52
CA ASN A 76 9.88 -2.05 10.89
C ASN A 76 9.46 -2.13 12.36
N PRO A 77 9.95 -1.24 13.24
CA PRO A 77 9.64 -1.27 14.66
C PRO A 77 8.18 -0.96 15.00
N TYR A 78 7.41 -0.39 14.07
CA TYR A 78 5.97 -0.10 14.25
C TYR A 78 5.07 -1.28 13.86
N ARG A 79 5.63 -2.33 13.27
CA ARG A 79 4.90 -3.54 12.89
C ARG A 79 5.09 -4.63 13.93
N HIS A 80 4.23 -4.62 14.93
CA HIS A 80 4.18 -5.63 15.97
C HIS A 80 2.73 -5.95 16.34
N GLY A 81 2.50 -7.10 16.96
CA GLY A 81 1.16 -7.48 17.39
C GLY A 81 1.10 -8.84 18.05
N GLN A 82 -0.11 -9.35 18.21
CA GLN A 82 -0.37 -10.69 18.72
C GLN A 82 -0.91 -11.58 17.60
N TYR A 83 -0.49 -12.83 17.64
CA TYR A 83 -0.90 -13.87 16.70
C TYR A 83 -1.33 -15.11 17.48
N THR A 84 -2.56 -15.55 17.25
CA THR A 84 -3.15 -16.69 17.95
C THR A 84 -3.39 -17.83 16.97
N VAL A 85 -2.94 -19.03 17.35
CA VAL A 85 -3.17 -20.27 16.62
C VAL A 85 -3.99 -21.20 17.49
N CYS A 86 -5.19 -21.53 17.05
CA CYS A 86 -6.06 -22.51 17.70
C CYS A 86 -6.09 -23.81 16.90
N ASP A 87 -6.01 -24.95 17.58
CA ASP A 87 -6.14 -26.26 16.94
C ASP A 87 -7.63 -26.52 16.67
N ASP A 88 -8.01 -26.59 15.38
CA ASP A 88 -9.33 -27.04 14.95
C ASP A 88 -9.37 -28.57 15.03
N ARG A 89 -10.21 -29.10 15.92
CA ARG A 89 -10.38 -30.54 16.12
C ARG A 89 -11.60 -31.05 15.40
#